data_AF-A0AB33KXB9-F1
#
_entry.id   AF-A0AB33KXB9-F1
#
_cell.length_a   1.000
_cell.length_b   1.000
_cell.length_c   1.000
_cell.angle_alpha   90.00
_cell.angle_beta   90.00
_cell.angle_gamma   90.00
#
_symmetry.space_group_name_H-M   'P 1'
#
loop_
_entity.id
_entity.type
_entity.pdbx_description
1 polymer ?
#
loop_
_entity_poly.entity_id
_entity_poly.type
_entity_poly.pdbx_seq_one_letter_code
_entity_poly.pdbx_strand_id
1 'polypeptide(L)'
;MKIKEIIKISLTKSLFFVFLTTFLKKLFYLISNVQRQEDTIIIDAIFNQIYCVIIFGLFLLLAYKSYEKDRKTSFNDILTITLFYVLISYLISWVIDFSFYHFHEFINNSEEKSKTGLLGLMDFSPYHVNNFDLIQYFFITPYISILEFLKSGNFSWLFNIFYPPSFLIATIIIYFKSLYILFEKENKTKFYALIPILNNITLLRITNKPIWWIVPLLIPFIRFIPKFFINQILAKTYKKNKSFAFGMTFFPWFFYGKLTLENKSY
;
A
#
# COMPACT_ATOMS: atom_id res chain seq x y z
N MET A 1 18.77 18.36 -8.12
CA MET A 1 19.48 17.08 -8.35
C MET A 1 18.74 15.85 -7.81
N LYS A 2 18.22 15.86 -6.55
CA LYS A 2 17.48 14.71 -5.94
C LYS A 2 16.20 14.27 -6.67
N ILE A 3 15.39 15.22 -7.15
CA ILE A 3 14.03 14.90 -7.63
C ILE A 3 13.99 14.17 -8.98
N LYS A 4 14.91 14.52 -9.90
CA LYS A 4 15.01 13.89 -11.22
C LYS A 4 15.30 12.38 -11.10
N GLU A 5 16.13 12.02 -10.15
CA GLU A 5 16.49 10.64 -9.85
C GLU A 5 15.35 9.88 -9.19
N ILE A 6 14.67 10.50 -8.20
CA ILE A 6 13.46 9.94 -7.58
C ILE A 6 12.39 9.66 -8.63
N ILE A 7 12.14 10.60 -9.54
CA ILE A 7 11.19 10.43 -10.63
C ILE A 7 11.62 9.30 -11.54
N LYS A 8 12.90 9.23 -11.94
CA LYS A 8 13.42 8.14 -12.79
C LYS A 8 13.20 6.77 -12.14
N ILE A 9 13.60 6.61 -10.87
CA ILE A 9 13.44 5.34 -10.13
C ILE A 9 11.96 4.99 -10.03
N SER A 10 11.13 5.94 -9.61
CA SER A 10 9.69 5.72 -9.43
C SER A 10 9.03 5.33 -10.75
N LEU A 11 9.36 5.99 -11.85
CA LEU A 11 8.87 5.68 -13.19
C LEU A 11 9.26 4.27 -13.63
N THR A 12 10.55 3.94 -13.56
CA THR A 12 11.04 2.62 -13.99
C THR A 12 10.38 1.51 -13.19
N LYS A 13 10.29 1.63 -11.86
CA LYS A 13 9.66 0.60 -11.02
C LYS A 13 8.15 0.52 -11.23
N SER A 14 7.48 1.66 -11.46
CA SER A 14 6.04 1.70 -11.75
C SER A 14 5.73 0.99 -13.06
N LEU A 15 6.54 1.22 -14.11
CA LEU A 15 6.37 0.54 -15.40
C LEU A 15 6.42 -0.98 -15.26
N PHE A 16 7.41 -1.53 -14.55
CA PHE A 16 7.49 -2.97 -14.32
C PHE A 16 6.32 -3.51 -13.50
N PHE A 17 5.93 -2.79 -12.44
CA PHE A 17 4.78 -3.17 -11.61
C PHE A 17 3.48 -3.23 -12.44
N VAL A 18 3.16 -2.16 -13.17
CA VAL A 18 1.93 -2.07 -13.95
C VAL A 18 1.96 -3.03 -15.13
N PHE A 19 3.12 -3.26 -15.74
CA PHE A 19 3.28 -4.28 -16.76
C PHE A 19 2.87 -5.67 -16.25
N LEU A 20 3.41 -6.09 -15.10
CA LEU A 20 3.15 -7.40 -14.54
C LEU A 20 1.72 -7.59 -14.01
N THR A 21 1.06 -6.52 -13.59
CA THR A 21 -0.23 -6.61 -12.88
C THR A 21 -1.43 -6.23 -13.74
N THR A 22 -1.32 -5.14 -14.50
CA THR A 22 -2.43 -4.59 -15.30
C THR A 22 -2.28 -5.00 -16.77
N PHE A 23 -1.12 -4.71 -17.39
CA PHE A 23 -0.94 -4.95 -18.82
C PHE A 23 -1.07 -6.42 -19.18
N LEU A 24 -0.31 -7.30 -18.49
CA LEU A 24 -0.39 -8.74 -18.75
C LEU A 24 -1.81 -9.28 -18.54
N LYS A 25 -2.49 -8.86 -17.47
CA LYS A 25 -3.88 -9.28 -17.22
C LYS A 25 -4.81 -8.92 -18.38
N LYS A 26 -4.76 -7.67 -18.86
CA LYS A 26 -5.58 -7.20 -20.00
C LYS A 26 -5.20 -7.88 -21.31
N LEU A 27 -3.92 -8.16 -21.50
CA LEU A 27 -3.42 -8.92 -22.65
C LEU A 27 -3.95 -10.36 -22.63
N PHE A 28 -3.97 -11.02 -21.47
CA PHE A 28 -4.54 -12.37 -21.35
C PHE A 28 -6.05 -12.38 -21.61
N TYR A 29 -6.79 -11.38 -21.14
CA TYR A 29 -8.20 -11.24 -21.48
C TYR A 29 -8.41 -11.13 -23.00
N LEU A 30 -7.54 -10.37 -23.66
CA LEU A 30 -7.65 -10.12 -25.10
C LEU A 30 -7.32 -11.38 -25.91
N ILE A 31 -6.20 -12.04 -25.58
CA ILE A 31 -5.75 -13.27 -26.27
C ILE A 31 -6.74 -14.41 -26.07
N SER A 32 -7.32 -14.51 -24.87
CA SER A 32 -8.30 -15.56 -24.55
C SER A 32 -9.71 -15.23 -25.04
N ASN A 33 -9.90 -14.09 -25.72
CA ASN A 33 -11.18 -13.58 -26.20
C ASN A 33 -12.29 -13.68 -25.14
N VAL A 34 -11.99 -13.17 -23.94
CA VAL A 34 -12.92 -13.18 -22.80
C VAL A 34 -14.15 -12.33 -23.13
N GLN A 35 -15.31 -12.98 -23.24
CA GLN A 35 -16.59 -12.31 -23.51
C GLN A 35 -17.57 -12.45 -22.35
N ARG A 36 -17.41 -13.49 -21.50
CA ARG A 36 -18.27 -13.73 -20.34
C ARG A 36 -17.45 -13.69 -19.05
N GLN A 37 -18.15 -13.45 -17.95
CA GLN A 37 -17.53 -13.45 -16.62
C GLN A 37 -16.94 -14.83 -16.24
N GLU A 38 -17.52 -15.92 -16.75
CA GLU A 38 -17.01 -17.28 -16.50
C GLU A 38 -15.62 -17.51 -17.12
N ASP A 39 -15.31 -16.82 -18.22
CA ASP A 39 -14.03 -16.94 -18.92
C ASP A 39 -12.89 -16.26 -18.14
N THR A 40 -13.21 -15.37 -17.19
CA THR A 40 -12.21 -14.64 -16.42
C THR A 40 -11.63 -15.44 -15.27
N ILE A 41 -12.29 -16.52 -14.84
CA ILE A 41 -12.00 -17.23 -13.58
C ILE A 41 -10.53 -17.59 -13.44
N ILE A 42 -9.93 -18.19 -14.48
CA ILE A 42 -8.53 -18.62 -14.45
C ILE A 42 -7.59 -17.41 -14.40
N ILE A 43 -7.87 -16.39 -15.20
CA ILE A 43 -7.04 -15.18 -15.29
C ILE A 43 -7.12 -14.38 -13.99
N ASP A 44 -8.31 -14.24 -13.41
CA ASP A 44 -8.52 -13.57 -12.13
C ASP A 44 -7.93 -14.35 -10.96
N ALA A 45 -7.87 -15.68 -11.03
CA ALA A 45 -7.16 -16.49 -10.05
C ALA A 45 -5.65 -16.24 -10.08
N ILE A 46 -5.06 -16.08 -11.27
CA ILE A 46 -3.63 -15.77 -11.45
C ILE A 46 -3.32 -14.32 -11.04
N PHE A 47 -4.06 -13.36 -11.60
CA PHE A 47 -3.91 -11.92 -11.36
C PHE A 47 -4.85 -11.45 -10.25
N ASN A 48 -4.89 -12.21 -9.16
CA ASN A 48 -5.71 -11.90 -8.01
C ASN A 48 -5.15 -10.68 -7.25
N GLN A 49 -5.95 -10.17 -6.31
CA GLN A 49 -5.57 -8.99 -5.53
C GLN A 49 -4.29 -9.21 -4.70
N ILE A 50 -4.07 -10.42 -4.17
CA ILE A 50 -2.88 -10.76 -3.36
C ILE A 50 -1.62 -10.70 -4.22
N TYR A 51 -1.68 -11.20 -5.46
CA TYR A 51 -0.59 -11.09 -6.43
C TYR A 51 -0.21 -9.62 -6.65
N CYS A 52 -1.19 -8.76 -6.94
CA CYS A 52 -0.94 -7.33 -7.16
C CYS A 52 -0.31 -6.64 -5.94
N VAL A 53 -0.79 -6.96 -4.73
CA VAL A 53 -0.26 -6.47 -3.44
C VAL A 53 1.22 -6.84 -3.28
N ILE A 54 1.56 -8.11 -3.53
CA ILE A 54 2.93 -8.62 -3.36
C ILE A 54 3.88 -7.96 -4.37
N ILE A 55 3.49 -7.91 -5.65
CA ILE A 55 4.31 -7.31 -6.71
C ILE A 55 4.50 -5.81 -6.45
N PHE A 56 3.45 -5.10 -6.03
CA PHE A 56 3.55 -3.69 -5.63
C PHE A 56 4.59 -3.48 -4.52
N GLY A 57 4.48 -4.24 -3.42
CA GLY A 57 5.39 -4.13 -2.28
C GLY A 57 6.84 -4.45 -2.65
N LEU A 58 7.04 -5.46 -3.50
CA LEU A 58 8.36 -5.84 -4.01
C LEU A 58 9.01 -4.72 -4.81
N PHE A 59 8.28 -4.12 -5.77
CA PHE A 59 8.83 -3.04 -6.59
C PHE A 59 9.05 -1.75 -5.81
N LEU A 60 8.24 -1.47 -4.79
CA LEU A 60 8.47 -0.35 -3.87
C LEU A 60 9.74 -0.56 -3.01
N LEU A 61 9.95 -1.77 -2.48
CA LEU A 61 11.19 -2.11 -1.76
C LEU A 61 12.42 -2.02 -2.67
N LEU A 62 12.31 -2.46 -3.92
CA LEU A 62 13.36 -2.28 -4.93
C LEU A 62 13.61 -0.81 -5.25
N ALA A 63 12.57 0.04 -5.27
CA ALA A 63 12.71 1.49 -5.44
C ALA A 63 13.53 2.10 -4.29
N TYR A 64 13.23 1.72 -3.05
CA TYR A 64 14.00 2.16 -1.87
C TYR A 64 15.45 1.68 -1.94
N LYS A 65 15.68 0.40 -2.24
CA LYS A 65 17.03 -0.17 -2.36
C LYS A 65 17.84 0.51 -3.45
N SER A 66 17.22 0.82 -4.60
CA SER A 66 17.87 1.56 -5.68
C SER A 66 18.27 2.98 -5.26
N TYR A 67 17.47 3.66 -4.45
CA TYR A 67 17.80 4.99 -3.95
C TYR A 67 18.82 4.97 -2.80
N GLU A 68 18.81 3.92 -1.97
CA GLU A 68 19.74 3.75 -0.84
C GLU A 68 21.18 3.41 -1.26
N LYS A 69 21.35 2.75 -2.40
CA LYS A 69 22.66 2.29 -2.89
C LYS A 69 23.72 3.41 -2.91
N ASP A 70 23.29 4.63 -3.19
CA ASP A 70 24.20 5.75 -3.42
C ASP A 70 24.21 6.77 -2.27
N ARG A 71 23.32 6.67 -1.25
CA ARG A 71 23.09 7.75 -0.26
C ARG A 71 22.51 7.32 1.09
N LYS A 72 22.80 8.11 2.14
CA LYS A 72 22.03 8.11 3.40
C LYS A 72 20.61 8.66 3.14
N THR A 73 19.60 7.84 3.38
CA THR A 73 18.20 8.16 3.09
C THR A 73 17.52 8.92 4.22
N SER A 74 16.82 9.99 3.87
CA SER A 74 15.94 10.71 4.81
C SER A 74 14.50 10.23 4.70
N PHE A 75 13.71 10.50 5.75
CA PHE A 75 12.27 10.22 5.74
C PHE A 75 11.56 10.87 4.54
N ASN A 76 11.88 12.13 4.27
CA ASN A 76 11.26 12.88 3.18
C ASN A 76 11.59 12.28 1.81
N ASP A 77 12.81 11.75 1.62
CA ASP A 77 13.17 11.09 0.36
C ASP A 77 12.33 9.83 0.15
N ILE A 78 12.21 8.97 1.18
CA ILE A 78 11.40 7.74 1.14
C ILE A 78 9.93 8.07 0.88
N LEU A 79 9.39 9.06 1.60
CA LEU A 79 8.02 9.53 1.40
C LEU A 79 7.79 10.02 -0.03
N THR A 80 8.73 10.81 -0.57
CA THR A 80 8.64 11.35 -1.93
C THR A 80 8.66 10.23 -2.97
N ILE A 81 9.59 9.26 -2.85
CA ILE A 81 9.63 8.07 -3.73
C ILE A 81 8.31 7.32 -3.69
N THR A 82 7.76 7.13 -2.49
CA THR A 82 6.50 6.41 -2.29
C THR A 82 5.34 7.10 -2.99
N LEU A 83 5.20 8.41 -2.80
CA LEU A 83 4.13 9.20 -3.41
C LEU A 83 4.24 9.20 -4.93
N PHE A 84 5.44 9.43 -5.48
CA PHE A 84 5.65 9.39 -6.92
C PHE A 84 5.40 7.98 -7.49
N TYR A 85 5.86 6.92 -6.83
CA TYR A 85 5.64 5.55 -7.27
C TYR A 85 4.14 5.20 -7.31
N VAL A 86 3.40 5.54 -6.26
CA VAL A 86 1.94 5.33 -6.20
C VAL A 86 1.22 6.11 -7.29
N LEU A 87 1.53 7.41 -7.44
CA LEU A 87 0.88 8.28 -8.42
C LEU A 87 1.17 7.82 -9.86
N ILE A 88 2.43 7.54 -10.19
CA ILE A 88 2.84 7.12 -11.52
C ILE A 88 2.25 5.74 -11.85
N SER A 89 2.23 4.81 -10.90
CA SER A 89 1.61 3.50 -11.09
C SER A 89 0.12 3.61 -11.39
N TYR A 90 -0.60 4.49 -10.68
CA TYR A 90 -2.01 4.75 -10.95
C TYR A 90 -2.23 5.34 -12.33
N LEU A 91 -1.46 6.38 -12.70
CA LEU A 91 -1.54 7.02 -14.01
C LEU A 91 -1.28 6.03 -15.16
N ILE A 92 -0.22 5.23 -15.07
CA ILE A 92 0.11 4.24 -16.11
C ILE A 92 -0.97 3.16 -16.19
N SER A 93 -1.50 2.70 -15.05
CA SER A 93 -2.59 1.70 -15.04
C SER A 93 -3.84 2.24 -15.73
N TRP A 94 -4.21 3.48 -15.43
CA TRP A 94 -5.35 4.14 -16.06
C TRP A 94 -5.17 4.26 -17.59
N VAL A 95 -3.98 4.67 -18.05
CA VAL A 95 -3.67 4.75 -19.49
C VAL A 95 -3.78 3.37 -20.15
N ILE A 96 -3.33 2.31 -19.48
CA ILE A 96 -3.44 0.93 -19.99
C ILE A 96 -4.91 0.52 -20.07
N ASP A 97 -5.69 0.72 -18.99
CA ASP A 97 -7.11 0.37 -18.96
C ASP A 97 -7.90 1.10 -20.06
N PHE A 98 -7.64 2.40 -20.22
CA PHE A 98 -8.20 3.22 -21.31
C PHE A 98 -7.83 2.68 -22.70
N SER A 99 -6.55 2.33 -22.90
CA SER A 99 -6.07 1.83 -24.19
C SER A 99 -6.69 0.47 -24.55
N PHE A 100 -6.74 -0.46 -23.60
CA PHE A 100 -7.30 -1.78 -23.83
C PHE A 100 -8.83 -1.74 -24.00
N TYR A 101 -9.52 -0.83 -23.32
CA TYR A 101 -10.95 -0.60 -23.56
C TYR A 101 -11.23 -0.25 -25.01
N HIS A 102 -10.58 0.79 -25.53
CA HIS A 102 -10.78 1.21 -26.92
C HIS A 102 -10.27 0.19 -27.92
N PHE A 103 -9.23 -0.57 -27.59
CA PHE A 103 -8.75 -1.65 -28.45
C PHE A 103 -9.74 -2.81 -28.54
N HIS A 104 -10.30 -3.24 -27.41
CA HIS A 104 -11.36 -4.26 -27.38
C HIS A 104 -12.61 -3.79 -28.12
N GLU A 105 -13.03 -2.55 -27.88
CA GLU A 105 -14.15 -1.92 -28.58
C GLU A 105 -13.89 -1.88 -30.09
N PHE A 106 -12.69 -1.50 -30.54
CA PHE A 106 -12.33 -1.49 -31.96
C PHE A 106 -12.39 -2.88 -32.62
N ILE A 107 -11.95 -3.93 -31.93
CA ILE A 107 -11.98 -5.30 -32.45
C ILE A 107 -13.42 -5.85 -32.49
N ASN A 108 -14.18 -5.65 -31.42
CA ASN A 108 -15.48 -6.31 -31.22
C ASN A 108 -16.68 -5.48 -31.73
N ASN A 109 -16.53 -4.18 -32.00
CA ASN A 109 -17.57 -3.34 -32.64
C ASN A 109 -17.85 -3.71 -34.12
N SER A 110 -17.29 -4.79 -34.64
CA SER A 110 -17.70 -5.31 -35.95
C SER A 110 -18.99 -6.14 -35.91
N GLU A 111 -19.49 -6.60 -34.75
CA GLU A 111 -20.66 -7.50 -34.71
C GLU A 111 -21.85 -7.15 -33.77
N GLU A 112 -21.74 -6.36 -32.70
CA GLU A 112 -22.88 -6.16 -31.77
C GLU A 112 -23.64 -4.83 -31.95
N LYS A 113 -24.65 -4.87 -32.82
CA LYS A 113 -25.78 -3.92 -32.82
C LYS A 113 -26.55 -4.00 -31.49
N SER A 114 -26.44 -2.94 -30.68
CA SER A 114 -27.45 -2.40 -29.77
C SER A 114 -28.36 -3.40 -29.05
N LYS A 115 -27.87 -4.04 -27.97
CA LYS A 115 -28.77 -4.56 -26.94
C LYS A 115 -29.12 -3.40 -25.99
N THR A 116 -30.30 -2.83 -26.15
CA THR A 116 -30.84 -1.82 -25.21
C THR A 116 -31.77 -2.47 -24.19
N GLY A 117 -31.80 -1.94 -22.96
CA GLY A 117 -32.65 -2.44 -21.85
C GLY A 117 -31.85 -3.16 -20.74
N LEU A 118 -32.56 -3.91 -19.88
CA LEU A 118 -31.98 -4.65 -18.73
C LEU A 118 -30.87 -5.63 -19.14
N LEU A 119 -30.93 -6.18 -20.37
CA LEU A 119 -29.88 -7.04 -20.92
C LEU A 119 -28.55 -6.31 -21.14
N GLY A 120 -28.59 -5.04 -21.55
CA GLY A 120 -27.37 -4.22 -21.70
C GLY A 120 -26.75 -3.82 -20.35
N LEU A 121 -27.54 -3.86 -19.26
CA LEU A 121 -27.01 -3.71 -17.89
C LEU A 121 -26.31 -4.97 -17.37
N MET A 122 -26.44 -6.09 -18.09
CA MET A 122 -25.79 -7.37 -17.78
C MET A 122 -24.59 -7.65 -18.70
N ASP A 123 -24.29 -6.75 -19.65
CA ASP A 123 -23.13 -6.89 -20.53
C ASP A 123 -21.85 -6.68 -19.71
N PHE A 124 -21.22 -7.81 -19.39
CA PHE A 124 -19.92 -7.87 -18.76
C PHE A 124 -18.87 -7.40 -19.76
N SER A 125 -18.13 -6.35 -19.43
CA SER A 125 -16.90 -5.99 -20.14
C SER A 125 -15.71 -6.22 -19.22
N PRO A 126 -14.77 -7.11 -19.54
CA PRO A 126 -13.52 -7.23 -18.77
C PRO A 126 -12.66 -5.96 -18.87
N TYR A 127 -13.03 -5.04 -19.77
CA TYR A 127 -12.44 -3.73 -19.96
C TYR A 127 -13.41 -2.67 -19.41
N HIS A 128 -13.29 -2.35 -18.13
CA HIS A 128 -13.96 -1.19 -17.56
C HIS A 128 -12.96 -0.04 -17.43
N VAL A 129 -13.30 1.11 -18.00
CA VAL A 129 -12.56 2.36 -17.77
C VAL A 129 -13.07 2.95 -16.46
N ASN A 130 -12.25 2.86 -15.41
CA ASN A 130 -12.55 3.61 -14.19
C ASN A 130 -12.34 5.10 -14.48
N ASN A 131 -13.24 5.94 -13.96
CA ASN A 131 -13.00 7.39 -13.95
C ASN A 131 -11.67 7.68 -13.26
N PHE A 132 -10.91 8.63 -13.81
CA PHE A 132 -9.70 9.12 -13.16
C PHE A 132 -10.10 9.92 -11.92
N ASP A 133 -10.28 9.22 -10.80
CA ASP A 133 -10.67 9.79 -9.53
C ASP A 133 -9.74 9.31 -8.41
N LEU A 134 -8.67 10.09 -8.21
CA LEU A 134 -7.70 9.87 -7.14
C LEU A 134 -8.36 9.96 -5.75
N ILE A 135 -9.37 10.83 -5.59
CA ILE A 135 -10.04 11.02 -4.31
C ILE A 135 -10.85 9.78 -3.99
N GLN A 136 -11.61 9.28 -4.96
CA GLN A 136 -12.36 8.06 -4.82
C GLN A 136 -11.46 6.86 -4.55
N TYR A 137 -10.35 6.77 -5.29
CA TYR A 137 -9.40 5.67 -5.19
C TYR A 137 -8.70 5.63 -3.82
N PHE A 138 -8.15 6.75 -3.34
CA PHE A 138 -7.35 6.77 -2.11
C PHE A 138 -8.15 6.95 -0.82
N PHE A 139 -9.26 7.69 -0.86
CA PHE A 139 -9.95 8.13 0.36
C PHE A 139 -11.37 7.57 0.49
N ILE A 140 -12.16 7.62 -0.58
CA ILE A 140 -13.57 7.23 -0.51
C ILE A 140 -13.73 5.71 -0.45
N THR A 141 -12.98 4.96 -1.28
CA THR A 141 -13.11 3.49 -1.36
C THR A 141 -12.82 2.80 -0.03
N PRO A 142 -11.72 3.11 0.69
CA PRO A 142 -11.50 2.53 2.03
C PRO A 142 -12.59 2.91 3.03
N TYR A 143 -13.07 4.16 2.98
CA TYR A 143 -14.11 4.64 3.89
C TYR A 143 -15.46 3.93 3.67
N ILE A 144 -15.92 3.84 2.42
CA ILE A 144 -17.15 3.11 2.05
C ILE A 144 -17.02 1.64 2.44
N SER A 145 -15.87 1.02 2.18
CA SER A 145 -15.62 -0.38 2.52
C SER A 145 -15.73 -0.65 4.02
N ILE A 146 -15.22 0.27 4.87
CA ILE A 146 -15.39 0.16 6.33
C ILE A 146 -16.86 0.34 6.72
N LEU A 147 -17.56 1.32 6.16
CA LEU A 147 -18.98 1.53 6.45
C LEU A 147 -19.84 0.32 6.08
N GLU A 148 -19.62 -0.26 4.91
CA GLU A 148 -20.37 -1.42 4.44
C GLU A 148 -20.03 -2.67 5.26
N PHE A 149 -18.78 -2.84 5.70
CA PHE A 149 -18.43 -3.85 6.70
C PHE A 149 -19.24 -3.67 8.01
N LEU A 150 -19.31 -2.45 8.53
CA LEU A 150 -20.03 -2.16 9.78
C LEU A 150 -21.54 -2.37 9.66
N LYS A 151 -22.14 -2.07 8.50
CA LYS A 151 -23.57 -2.27 8.24
C LYS A 151 -23.93 -3.74 8.00
N SER A 152 -23.14 -4.43 7.17
CA SER A 152 -23.47 -5.77 6.69
C SER A 152 -22.88 -6.90 7.54
N GLY A 153 -21.86 -6.61 8.36
CA GLY A 153 -21.06 -7.62 9.05
C GLY A 153 -20.20 -8.49 8.14
N ASN A 154 -20.24 -8.25 6.82
CA ASN A 154 -19.54 -9.06 5.84
C ASN A 154 -18.07 -8.63 5.74
N PHE A 155 -17.17 -9.51 6.18
CA PHE A 155 -15.72 -9.29 6.16
C PHE A 155 -15.15 -9.14 4.74
N SER A 156 -15.87 -9.55 3.69
CA SER A 156 -15.45 -9.35 2.29
C SER A 156 -15.18 -7.87 1.98
N TRP A 157 -15.95 -6.96 2.57
CA TRP A 157 -15.74 -5.53 2.43
C TRP A 157 -14.39 -5.06 2.98
N LEU A 158 -13.85 -5.71 4.02
CA LEU A 158 -12.52 -5.38 4.52
C LEU A 158 -11.41 -5.70 3.50
N PHE A 159 -11.61 -6.66 2.59
CA PHE A 159 -10.66 -6.90 1.51
C PHE A 159 -10.65 -5.75 0.49
N ASN A 160 -11.76 -5.03 0.33
CA ASN A 160 -11.85 -3.86 -0.54
C ASN A 160 -11.13 -2.62 0.02
N ILE A 161 -10.81 -2.60 1.33
CA ILE A 161 -9.90 -1.59 1.90
C ILE A 161 -8.52 -1.69 1.25
N PHE A 162 -8.10 -2.89 0.85
CA PHE A 162 -6.87 -3.12 0.11
C PHE A 162 -7.05 -2.95 -1.42
N TYR A 163 -8.18 -2.44 -1.90
CA TYR A 163 -8.46 -2.26 -3.33
C TYR A 163 -7.74 -1.05 -3.97
N PRO A 164 -7.33 -0.03 -3.18
CA PRO A 164 -6.10 0.71 -3.45
C PRO A 164 -4.94 0.07 -2.69
N PRO A 165 -4.41 -1.11 -3.14
CA PRO A 165 -3.39 -1.84 -2.39
C PRO A 165 -2.14 -0.96 -2.17
N SER A 166 -1.87 -0.07 -3.12
CA SER A 166 -0.64 0.70 -3.21
C SER A 166 -0.38 1.60 -2.00
N PHE A 167 -1.37 2.37 -1.55
CA PHE A 167 -1.15 3.36 -0.48
C PHE A 167 -1.01 2.72 0.91
N LEU A 168 -1.87 1.77 1.26
CA LEU A 168 -1.80 1.10 2.56
C LEU A 168 -0.52 0.27 2.71
N ILE A 169 -0.18 -0.52 1.69
CA ILE A 169 1.07 -1.30 1.69
C ILE A 169 2.27 -0.37 1.82
N ALA A 170 2.27 0.75 1.11
CA ALA A 170 3.31 1.75 1.24
C ALA A 170 3.48 2.26 2.69
N THR A 171 2.40 2.64 3.36
CA THR A 171 2.47 3.08 4.77
C THR A 171 2.98 1.97 5.70
N ILE A 172 2.57 0.72 5.46
CA ILE A 172 3.03 -0.45 6.22
C ILE A 172 4.54 -0.66 6.04
N ILE A 173 5.03 -0.62 4.80
CA ILE A 173 6.46 -0.78 4.50
C ILE A 173 7.27 0.33 5.16
N ILE A 174 6.82 1.59 5.08
CA ILE A 174 7.49 2.72 5.74
C ILE A 174 7.54 2.50 7.27
N TYR A 175 6.43 2.07 7.88
CA TYR A 175 6.38 1.80 9.31
C TYR A 175 7.38 0.73 9.75
N PHE A 176 7.36 -0.43 9.08
CA PHE A 176 8.25 -1.54 9.42
C PHE A 176 9.72 -1.22 9.12
N LYS A 177 10.01 -0.49 8.04
CA LYS A 177 11.35 0.01 7.74
C LYS A 177 11.85 0.95 8.83
N SER A 178 10.99 1.83 9.33
CA SER A 178 11.32 2.75 10.43
C SER A 178 11.62 1.98 11.72
N LEU A 179 10.83 0.98 12.06
CA LEU A 179 11.09 0.10 13.22
C LEU A 179 12.36 -0.73 13.07
N TYR A 180 12.63 -1.23 11.87
CA TYR A 180 13.85 -1.98 11.56
C TYR A 180 15.10 -1.13 11.87
N ILE A 181 15.07 0.15 11.48
CA ILE A 181 16.13 1.13 11.77
C ILE A 181 16.16 1.50 13.26
N LEU A 182 14.99 1.67 13.89
CA LEU A 182 14.92 1.93 15.34
C LEU A 182 15.60 0.81 16.13
N PHE A 183 15.30 -0.45 15.80
CA PHE A 183 15.85 -1.59 16.53
C PHE A 183 17.35 -1.73 16.32
N GLU A 184 17.85 -1.41 15.12
CA GLU A 184 19.28 -1.29 14.86
C GLU A 184 19.94 -0.23 15.76
N LYS A 185 19.35 0.96 15.87
CA LYS A 185 19.88 2.05 16.72
C LYS A 185 19.92 1.70 18.20
N GLU A 186 18.97 0.88 18.66
CA GLU A 186 18.86 0.43 20.05
C GLU A 186 19.60 -0.90 20.31
N ASN A 187 20.47 -1.34 19.39
CA ASN A 187 21.22 -2.60 19.48
C ASN A 187 20.33 -3.84 19.72
N LYS A 188 19.17 -3.90 19.05
CA LYS A 188 18.24 -5.04 19.05
C LYS A 188 18.21 -5.72 17.68
N THR A 189 17.72 -6.96 17.65
CA THR A 189 17.59 -7.74 16.41
C THR A 189 16.58 -7.07 15.46
N LYS A 190 17.06 -6.59 14.30
CA LYS A 190 16.29 -5.78 13.35
C LYS A 190 15.04 -6.50 12.82
N PHE A 191 15.14 -7.80 12.56
CA PHE A 191 14.04 -8.63 12.07
C PHE A 191 12.87 -8.77 13.05
N TYR A 192 13.07 -8.48 14.34
CA TYR A 192 11.97 -8.46 15.31
C TYR A 192 10.94 -7.37 15.00
N ALA A 193 11.29 -6.35 14.22
CA ALA A 193 10.34 -5.34 13.77
C ALA A 193 9.20 -5.94 12.94
N LEU A 194 9.46 -6.96 12.13
CA LEU A 194 8.50 -7.56 11.20
C LEU A 194 7.52 -8.53 11.86
N ILE A 195 7.90 -9.11 12.99
CA ILE A 195 7.09 -10.11 13.69
C ILE A 195 6.24 -9.37 14.74
N PRO A 196 4.89 -9.33 14.63
CA PRO A 196 4.06 -8.43 15.44
C PRO A 196 4.24 -8.55 16.96
N ILE A 197 4.34 -9.79 17.46
CA ILE A 197 4.51 -10.06 18.89
C ILE A 197 5.91 -9.63 19.36
N LEU A 198 6.96 -10.02 18.62
CA LEU A 198 8.34 -9.67 18.95
C LEU A 198 8.60 -8.16 18.82
N ASN A 199 7.93 -7.48 17.88
CA ASN A 199 7.98 -6.03 17.73
C ASN A 199 7.52 -5.35 19.03
N ASN A 200 6.35 -5.71 19.53
CA ASN A 200 5.82 -5.15 20.78
C ASN A 200 6.72 -5.49 21.99
N ILE A 201 7.19 -6.73 22.12
CA ILE A 201 8.11 -7.13 23.20
C ILE A 201 9.41 -6.32 23.14
N THR A 202 9.96 -6.12 21.95
CA THR A 202 11.20 -5.37 21.77
C THR A 202 11.01 -3.89 22.11
N LEU A 203 9.87 -3.29 21.72
CA LEU A 203 9.53 -1.92 22.13
C LEU A 203 9.37 -1.79 23.65
N LEU A 204 8.77 -2.77 24.32
CA LEU A 204 8.69 -2.81 25.79
C LEU A 204 10.08 -2.85 26.43
N ARG A 205 10.99 -3.68 25.88
CA ARG A 205 12.39 -3.78 26.35
C ARG A 205 13.17 -2.49 26.12
N ILE A 206 13.01 -1.83 24.97
CA ILE A 206 13.66 -0.53 24.67
C ILE A 206 13.18 0.54 25.66
N THR A 207 11.91 0.49 26.06
CA THR A 207 11.29 1.50 26.92
C THR A 207 11.27 1.12 28.41
N ASN A 208 11.92 0.03 28.80
CA ASN A 208 11.92 -0.53 30.16
C ASN A 208 10.50 -0.67 30.75
N LYS A 209 9.53 -1.09 29.94
CA LYS A 209 8.17 -1.41 30.36
C LYS A 209 8.02 -2.90 30.68
N PRO A 210 7.16 -3.27 31.64
CA PRO A 210 7.01 -4.67 32.03
C PRO A 210 6.37 -5.49 30.89
N ILE A 211 6.81 -6.73 30.75
CA ILE A 211 6.42 -7.61 29.64
C ILE A 211 4.90 -7.90 29.62
N TRP A 212 4.23 -7.87 30.78
CA TRP A 212 2.78 -8.12 30.87
C TRP A 212 1.95 -7.12 30.05
N TRP A 213 2.50 -5.95 29.71
CA TRP A 213 1.86 -4.98 28.80
C TRP A 213 1.59 -5.55 27.41
N ILE A 214 2.16 -6.71 27.06
CA ILE A 214 1.79 -7.44 25.85
C ILE A 214 0.29 -7.80 25.81
N VAL A 215 -0.33 -8.13 26.96
CA VAL A 215 -1.74 -8.51 27.02
C VAL A 215 -2.67 -7.38 26.55
N PRO A 216 -2.62 -6.15 27.13
CA PRO A 216 -3.43 -5.05 26.64
C PRO A 216 -3.02 -4.56 25.24
N LEU A 217 -1.79 -4.83 24.78
CA LEU A 217 -1.35 -4.50 23.42
C LEU A 217 -1.98 -5.39 22.33
N LEU A 218 -2.45 -6.60 22.69
CA LEU A 218 -3.13 -7.51 21.77
C LEU A 218 -4.62 -7.19 21.63
N ILE A 219 -5.22 -6.52 22.62
CA ILE A 219 -6.64 -6.19 22.60
C ILE A 219 -6.87 -4.97 21.68
N PRO A 220 -7.70 -5.10 20.63
CA PRO A 220 -8.03 -3.97 19.77
C PRO A 220 -8.65 -2.82 20.59
N PHE A 221 -8.41 -1.57 20.17
CA PHE A 221 -8.77 -0.33 20.87
C PHE A 221 -8.05 -0.10 22.21
N ILE A 222 -8.02 -1.07 23.13
CA ILE A 222 -7.30 -0.94 24.40
C ILE A 222 -5.79 -0.74 24.17
N ARG A 223 -5.23 -1.35 23.12
CA ARG A 223 -3.82 -1.24 22.74
C ARG A 223 -3.30 0.19 22.60
N PHE A 224 -4.15 1.19 22.36
CA PHE A 224 -3.71 2.58 22.19
C PHE A 224 -3.13 3.17 23.49
N ILE A 225 -3.66 2.79 24.65
CA ILE A 225 -3.21 3.30 25.95
C ILE A 225 -1.75 2.86 26.26
N PRO A 226 -1.42 1.54 26.33
CA PRO A 226 -0.05 1.12 26.56
C PRO A 226 0.89 1.58 25.44
N LYS A 227 0.41 1.61 24.17
CA LYS A 227 1.22 2.09 23.05
C LYS A 227 1.61 3.56 23.18
N PHE A 228 0.69 4.40 23.64
CA PHE A 228 0.97 5.81 23.90
C PHE A 228 2.07 6.00 24.94
N PHE A 229 2.02 5.27 26.06
CA PHE A 229 3.04 5.35 27.10
C PHE A 229 4.42 4.87 26.62
N ILE A 230 4.47 3.80 25.82
CA ILE A 230 5.71 3.33 25.16
C ILE A 230 6.26 4.45 24.25
N ASN A 231 5.40 5.01 23.40
CA ASN A 231 5.76 6.09 22.47
C ASN A 231 6.19 7.36 23.18
N GLN A 232 5.66 7.65 24.36
CA GLN A 232 6.06 8.81 25.15
C GLN A 232 7.50 8.70 25.64
N ILE A 233 7.92 7.51 26.08
CA ILE A 233 9.31 7.26 26.48
C ILE A 233 10.23 7.35 25.27
N LEU A 234 9.88 6.68 24.16
CA LEU A 234 10.65 6.76 22.91
C LEU A 234 10.79 8.22 22.43
N ALA A 235 9.69 8.97 22.36
CA ALA A 235 9.74 10.37 21.97
C ALA A 235 10.69 11.17 22.88
N LYS A 236 10.63 10.96 24.20
CA LYS A 236 11.51 11.63 25.17
C LYS A 236 12.99 11.28 24.94
N THR A 237 13.33 10.01 24.73
CA THR A 237 14.71 9.56 24.44
C THR A 237 15.28 10.25 23.19
N TYR A 238 14.44 10.48 22.20
CA TYR A 238 14.81 11.15 20.94
C TYR A 238 14.58 12.68 20.98
N LYS A 239 14.45 13.29 22.17
CA LYS A 239 14.26 14.73 22.39
C LYS A 239 13.03 15.31 21.66
N LYS A 240 11.95 14.53 21.55
CA LYS A 240 10.64 14.94 21.00
C LYS A 240 9.61 15.18 22.11
N ASN A 241 8.58 15.97 21.80
CA ASN A 241 7.54 16.35 22.75
C ASN A 241 6.41 15.29 22.88
N LYS A 242 5.52 15.48 23.86
CA LYS A 242 4.36 14.59 24.09
C LYS A 242 3.41 14.52 22.88
N SER A 243 3.25 15.62 22.14
CA SER A 243 2.43 15.66 20.91
C SER A 243 3.01 14.75 19.82
N PHE A 244 4.33 14.60 19.74
CA PHE A 244 4.98 13.64 18.85
C PHE A 244 4.61 12.20 19.21
N ALA A 245 4.55 11.86 20.51
CA ALA A 245 4.12 10.54 20.96
C ALA A 245 2.64 10.24 20.64
N PHE A 246 1.77 11.26 20.71
CA PHE A 246 0.40 11.16 20.19
C PHE A 246 0.41 10.83 18.69
N GLY A 247 1.21 11.57 17.90
CA GLY A 247 1.41 11.30 16.48
C GLY A 247 1.89 9.88 16.19
N MET A 248 2.87 9.37 16.94
CA MET A 248 3.36 7.98 16.82
C MET A 248 2.29 6.93 17.11
N THR A 249 1.28 7.26 17.90
CA THR A 249 0.23 6.32 18.32
C THR A 249 -0.88 6.23 17.27
N PHE A 250 -1.28 7.36 16.69
CA PHE A 250 -2.38 7.43 15.71
C PHE A 250 -1.91 7.39 14.25
N PHE A 251 -0.72 7.91 13.96
CA PHE A 251 -0.11 7.94 12.63
C PHE A 251 1.30 7.32 12.65
N PRO A 252 1.42 6.03 13.01
CA PRO A 252 2.70 5.39 13.31
C PRO A 252 3.68 5.44 12.13
N TRP A 253 3.22 5.18 10.90
CA TRP A 253 4.06 5.16 9.71
C TRP A 253 4.80 6.49 9.47
N PHE A 254 4.15 7.62 9.74
CA PHE A 254 4.72 8.94 9.52
C PHE A 254 5.68 9.35 10.65
N PHE A 255 5.24 9.24 11.90
CA PHE A 255 6.01 9.72 13.04
C PHE A 255 7.18 8.80 13.41
N TYR A 256 7.07 7.47 13.27
CA TYR A 256 8.25 6.60 13.41
C TYR A 256 9.27 6.86 12.31
N GLY A 257 8.81 7.16 11.09
CA GLY A 257 9.69 7.56 10.00
C GLY A 257 10.45 8.83 10.33
N LYS A 258 9.77 9.90 10.76
CA LYS A 258 10.43 11.13 11.22
C LYS A 258 11.38 10.90 12.39
N LEU A 259 11.01 10.06 13.37
CA LEU A 259 11.85 9.78 14.53
C LEU A 259 13.20 9.15 14.13
N THR A 260 13.16 8.20 13.19
CA THR A 260 14.28 7.30 12.92
C THR A 260 15.13 7.73 11.73
N LEU A 261 14.50 8.29 10.68
CA LEU A 261 15.14 8.62 9.40
C LEU A 261 15.47 10.12 9.24
N GLU A 262 15.04 10.99 10.15
CA GLU A 262 15.36 12.44 10.09
C GLU A 262 16.69 12.77 10.81
N ASN A 263 17.11 11.94 11.78
CA ASN A 263 18.35 12.14 12.53
C ASN A 263 19.57 11.71 11.71
N LYS A 264 20.11 12.64 10.92
CA LYS A 264 21.55 12.74 10.67
C LYS A 264 22.21 13.06 12.02
N SER A 265 23.37 12.47 12.30
CA SER A 265 24.20 12.65 13.50
C SER A 265 23.63 12.12 14.82
N TYR A 266 24.23 11.03 15.29
CA TYR A 266 24.95 11.05 16.57
C TYR A 266 26.37 10.53 16.30
#